data_AF-A0A353RXA0-F1
#
_entry.id   AF-A0A353RXA0-F1
#
_cell.length_a   1.000
_cell.length_b   1.000
_cell.length_c   1.000
_cell.angle_alpha   90.00
_cell.angle_beta   90.00
_cell.angle_gamma   90.00
#
_symmetry.space_group_name_H-M   'P 1'
#
loop_
_entity.id
_entity.type
_entity.pdbx_description
1 polymer ?
#
loop_
_entity_poly.entity_id
_entity_poly.type
_entity_poly.pdbx_seq_one_letter_code
_entity_poly.pdbx_strand_id
1 'polypeptide(L)'
;MAAKKVAKVGIKKESGYLYFVDKEGDISCAQMARGNKKGGKPKKVAKVGITKESGFLYFIDKAGDISCAKMVRGGKKKKAAKKVVKKAAKKVAKKAVKKTVKKAVKKVAKKK
;
A
#
# COMPACT_ATOMS: atom_id res chain seq x y z
N MET A 1 -2.30 -21.28 0.07
CA MET A 1 -2.97 -21.05 1.36
C MET A 1 -4.46 -20.98 1.09
N ALA A 2 -5.24 -21.94 1.58
CA ALA A 2 -6.68 -21.96 1.36
C ALA A 2 -7.35 -20.91 2.24
N ALA A 3 -8.19 -20.06 1.63
CA ALA A 3 -9.10 -19.19 2.35
C ALA A 3 -10.38 -19.98 2.66
N LYS A 4 -10.86 -19.94 3.90
CA LYS A 4 -12.13 -20.55 4.30
C LYS A 4 -13.23 -19.50 4.30
N LYS A 5 -14.39 -19.81 3.74
CA LYS A 5 -15.56 -18.93 3.79
C LYS A 5 -16.20 -19.03 5.17
N VAL A 6 -16.41 -17.89 5.81
CA VAL A 6 -16.96 -17.79 7.18
C VAL A 6 -18.43 -17.39 7.14
N ALA A 7 -18.77 -16.41 6.29
CA ALA A 7 -20.14 -15.92 6.17
C ALA A 7 -20.45 -15.55 4.71
N LYS A 8 -21.64 -15.90 4.25
CA LYS A 8 -22.20 -15.47 2.97
C LYS A 8 -22.95 -14.15 3.18
N VAL A 9 -22.60 -13.13 2.42
CA VAL A 9 -23.22 -11.79 2.53
C VAL A 9 -23.56 -11.23 1.14
N GLY A 10 -22.74 -11.51 0.12
CA GLY A 10 -23.01 -11.07 -1.25
C GLY A 10 -22.94 -9.56 -1.48
N ILE A 11 -22.05 -8.84 -0.77
CA ILE A 11 -21.93 -7.39 -0.95
C ILE A 11 -21.25 -7.01 -2.28
N LYS A 12 -21.85 -6.05 -2.99
CA LYS A 12 -21.25 -5.44 -4.18
C LYS A 12 -20.25 -4.37 -3.77
N LYS A 13 -19.03 -4.46 -4.30
CA LYS A 13 -17.97 -3.49 -4.05
C LYS A 13 -18.06 -2.34 -5.04
N GLU A 14 -18.25 -1.13 -4.54
CA GLU A 14 -18.22 0.09 -5.34
C GLU A 14 -16.78 0.57 -5.55
N SER A 15 -16.52 1.10 -6.74
CA SER A 15 -15.23 1.68 -7.08
C SER A 15 -14.96 2.93 -6.23
N GLY A 16 -13.76 3.02 -5.65
CA GLY A 16 -13.36 4.16 -4.82
C GLY A 16 -13.63 3.98 -3.33
N TYR A 17 -14.22 2.86 -2.92
CA TYR A 17 -14.44 2.50 -1.52
C TYR A 17 -13.59 1.31 -1.11
N LEU A 18 -13.11 1.34 0.13
CA LEU A 18 -12.49 0.22 0.81
C LEU A 18 -13.55 -0.47 1.66
N TYR A 19 -13.74 -1.76 1.42
CA TYR A 19 -14.60 -2.60 2.24
C TYR A 19 -13.74 -3.44 3.17
N PHE A 20 -14.10 -3.48 4.44
CA PHE A 20 -13.36 -4.21 5.47
C PHE A 20 -14.28 -4.72 6.57
N VAL A 21 -13.79 -5.71 7.32
CA VAL A 21 -14.47 -6.21 8.51
C VAL A 21 -14.04 -5.33 9.70
N ASP A 22 -14.99 -4.74 10.41
CA ASP A 22 -14.74 -3.87 11.58
C ASP A 22 -14.45 -4.67 12.86
N LYS A 23 -14.34 -3.99 14.01
CA LYS A 23 -14.02 -4.64 15.29
C LYS A 23 -15.15 -5.52 15.81
N GLU A 24 -16.39 -5.21 15.46
CA GLU A 24 -17.59 -5.94 15.87
C GLU A 24 -17.84 -7.17 14.99
N GLY A 25 -17.08 -7.31 13.90
CA GLY A 25 -17.26 -8.41 12.95
C GLY A 25 -18.27 -8.08 11.86
N ASP A 26 -18.60 -6.81 11.67
CA ASP A 26 -19.51 -6.35 10.64
C ASP A 26 -18.73 -5.84 9.43
N ILE A 27 -19.40 -5.74 8.28
CA ILE A 27 -18.80 -5.17 7.08
C ILE A 27 -19.07 -3.68 7.04
N SER A 28 -17.99 -2.91 6.98
CA SER A 28 -18.00 -1.47 6.82
C SER A 28 -17.31 -1.05 5.52
N CYS A 29 -17.75 0.07 4.94
CA CYS A 29 -17.13 0.72 3.79
C CYS A 29 -16.62 2.11 4.15
N ALA A 30 -15.51 2.52 3.54
CA ALA A 30 -14.97 3.88 3.68
C ALA A 30 -14.41 4.36 2.35
N GLN A 31 -14.59 5.64 2.03
CA GLN A 31 -14.00 6.21 0.82
C GLN A 31 -12.47 6.15 0.90
N MET A 32 -11.81 5.64 -0.14
CA MET A 32 -10.36 5.48 -0.15
C MET A 32 -9.65 6.83 -0.19
N ALA A 33 -8.66 7.02 0.67
CA ALA A 33 -7.69 8.09 0.52
C ALA A 33 -6.82 7.82 -0.73
N ARG A 34 -6.79 8.76 -1.68
CA ARG A 34 -5.92 8.70 -2.87
C ARG A 34 -5.13 10.00 -3.00
N GLY A 35 -3.81 9.89 -3.13
CA GLY A 35 -2.92 11.05 -3.22
C GLY A 35 -3.07 11.96 -2.01
N ASN A 36 -3.35 13.25 -2.26
CA ASN A 36 -3.56 14.25 -1.21
C ASN A 36 -5.00 14.31 -0.68
N LYS A 37 -5.92 13.45 -1.17
CA LYS A 37 -7.32 13.44 -0.72
C LYS A 37 -7.47 12.58 0.54
N LYS A 38 -8.13 13.14 1.56
CA LYS A 38 -8.48 12.41 2.79
C LYS A 38 -9.51 11.31 2.49
N GLY A 39 -9.42 10.21 3.22
CA GLY A 39 -10.42 9.14 3.17
C GLY A 39 -11.74 9.58 3.82
N GLY A 40 -12.80 8.83 3.54
CA GLY A 40 -14.13 9.06 4.10
C GLY A 40 -14.32 8.40 5.46
N LYS A 41 -15.35 8.84 6.20
CA LYS A 41 -15.77 8.17 7.43
C LYS A 41 -16.30 6.76 7.12
N PRO A 42 -15.99 5.77 7.96
CA PRO A 42 -16.51 4.43 7.79
C PRO A 42 -18.03 4.40 7.99
N LYS A 43 -18.73 3.66 7.14
CA LYS A 43 -20.17 3.41 7.20
C LYS A 43 -20.41 1.91 7.24
N LYS A 44 -21.27 1.45 8.14
CA LYS A 44 -21.63 0.03 8.24
C LYS A 44 -22.58 -0.33 7.10
N VAL A 45 -22.28 -1.41 6.37
CA VAL A 45 -23.04 -1.87 5.20
C VAL A 45 -23.84 -3.12 5.53
N ALA A 46 -23.25 -4.05 6.28
CA ALA A 46 -23.91 -5.30 6.66
C ALA A 46 -23.52 -5.70 8.08
N LYS A 47 -24.52 -6.08 8.87
CA LYS A 47 -24.33 -6.68 10.20
C LYS A 47 -24.20 -8.19 10.03
N VAL A 48 -23.08 -8.75 10.48
CA VAL A 48 -22.76 -10.17 10.35
C VAL A 48 -22.31 -10.75 11.68
N GLY A 49 -21.63 -9.96 12.53
CA GLY A 49 -21.23 -10.39 13.87
C GLY A 49 -20.19 -11.52 13.92
N ILE A 50 -19.23 -11.55 13.00
CA ILE A 50 -18.18 -12.59 13.02
C ILE A 50 -17.09 -12.32 14.06
N THR A 51 -16.79 -13.34 14.86
CA THR A 51 -15.66 -13.30 15.80
C THR A 51 -14.33 -13.45 15.07
N LYS A 52 -13.41 -12.52 15.33
CA LYS A 52 -12.05 -12.56 14.75
C LYS A 52 -11.12 -13.37 15.62
N GLU A 53 -10.63 -14.48 15.09
CA GLU A 53 -9.60 -15.29 15.71
C GLU A 53 -8.21 -14.68 15.53
N SER A 54 -7.39 -14.81 16.57
CA SER A 54 -6.00 -14.37 16.52
C SER A 54 -5.20 -15.23 15.52
N GLY A 55 -4.34 -14.60 14.74
CA GLY A 55 -3.54 -15.30 13.73
C GLY A 55 -4.25 -15.52 12.38
N PHE A 56 -5.49 -15.06 12.23
CA PHE A 56 -6.21 -15.07 10.95
C PHE A 56 -6.46 -13.66 10.41
N LEU A 57 -6.49 -13.54 9.08
CA LEU A 57 -6.91 -12.34 8.37
C LEU A 57 -8.31 -12.57 7.81
N TYR A 58 -9.22 -11.67 8.16
CA TYR A 58 -10.59 -11.65 7.66
C TYR A 58 -10.72 -10.60 6.58
N PHE A 59 -11.25 -10.99 5.43
CA PHE A 59 -11.40 -10.12 4.28
C PHE A 59 -12.63 -10.49 3.46
N ILE A 60 -13.04 -9.57 2.59
CA ILE A 60 -14.18 -9.78 1.70
C ILE A 60 -13.64 -10.29 0.38
N ASP A 61 -14.12 -11.43 -0.08
CA ASP A 61 -13.70 -12.07 -1.32
C ASP A 61 -14.26 -11.36 -2.57
N LYS A 62 -14.08 -11.98 -3.76
CA LYS A 62 -14.61 -11.43 -5.01
C LYS A 62 -16.13 -11.61 -5.14
N ALA A 63 -16.71 -12.61 -4.49
CA ALA A 63 -18.14 -12.85 -4.46
C ALA A 63 -18.88 -11.90 -3.50
N GLY A 64 -18.14 -11.18 -2.65
CA GLY A 64 -18.73 -10.29 -1.65
C GLY A 64 -18.99 -11.00 -0.32
N ASP A 65 -18.37 -12.15 -0.09
CA ASP A 65 -18.50 -12.93 1.14
C ASP A 65 -17.30 -12.74 2.05
N ILE A 66 -17.48 -13.01 3.34
CA ILE A 66 -16.37 -12.93 4.31
C ILE A 66 -15.62 -14.25 4.33
N SER A 67 -14.31 -14.16 4.08
CA SER A 67 -13.39 -15.28 4.14
C SER A 67 -12.26 -15.02 5.13
N CYS A 68 -11.73 -16.09 5.73
CA CYS A 68 -10.57 -16.04 6.60
C CYS A 68 -9.39 -16.80 5.99
N ALA A 69 -8.17 -16.30 6.24
CA ALA A 69 -6.94 -16.98 5.87
C ALA A 69 -5.90 -16.86 6.98
N LYS A 70 -5.08 -17.89 7.19
CA LYS A 70 -4.02 -17.86 8.20
C LYS A 70 -2.99 -16.78 7.84
N MET A 71 -2.70 -15.88 8.79
CA MET A 71 -1.84 -14.73 8.55
C MET A 71 -0.37 -15.17 8.51
N VAL A 72 0.30 -14.96 7.38
CA VAL A 72 1.75 -15.18 7.28
C VAL A 72 2.47 -13.93 7.78
N ARG A 73 2.76 -13.88 9.07
CA ARG A 73 3.61 -12.83 9.67
C ARG A 73 5.06 -13.09 9.27
N GLY A 74 5.74 -12.08 8.69
CA GLY A 74 7.18 -12.16 8.40
C GLY A 74 7.56 -12.67 7.00
N GLY A 75 6.98 -12.07 5.95
CA GLY A 75 7.43 -12.34 4.58
C GLY A 75 8.95 -12.26 4.45
N LYS A 76 9.56 -13.21 3.70
CA LYS A 76 11.01 -13.20 3.42
C LYS A 76 11.42 -11.80 2.98
N LYS A 77 12.28 -11.13 3.77
CA LYS A 77 12.85 -9.81 3.46
C LYS A 77 13.45 -9.88 2.04
N LYS A 78 12.73 -9.43 1.00
CA LYS A 78 13.32 -9.26 -0.33
C LYS A 78 14.34 -8.14 -0.21
N LYS A 79 15.61 -8.54 -0.16
CA LYS A 79 16.84 -7.78 0.01
C LYS A 79 16.68 -6.29 -0.40
N ALA A 80 16.54 -5.43 0.60
CA ALA A 80 16.63 -3.97 0.47
C ALA A 80 18.00 -3.51 -0.09
N ALA A 81 18.98 -4.42 -0.23
CA ALA A 81 20.31 -4.15 -0.76
C ALA A 81 20.32 -3.56 -2.19
N LYS A 82 19.36 -3.90 -3.08
CA LYS A 82 19.39 -3.43 -4.47
C LYS A 82 18.96 -1.96 -4.66
N LYS A 83 18.26 -1.36 -3.68
CA LYS A 83 17.75 0.03 -3.78
C LYS A 83 18.75 1.08 -3.27
N VAL A 84 19.64 0.71 -2.35
CA VAL A 84 20.64 1.62 -1.77
C VAL A 84 21.79 1.88 -2.75
N VAL A 85 22.26 0.85 -3.46
CA VAL A 85 23.37 0.94 -4.45
C VAL A 85 22.99 1.81 -5.66
N LYS A 86 21.75 1.69 -6.18
CA LYS A 86 21.27 2.55 -7.29
C LYS A 86 21.11 4.02 -6.88
N LYS A 87 20.79 4.31 -5.62
CA LYS A 87 20.60 5.69 -5.13
C LYS A 87 21.94 6.40 -4.87
N ALA A 88 22.96 5.65 -4.42
CA ALA A 88 24.33 6.16 -4.26
C ALA A 88 24.99 6.48 -5.61
N ALA A 89 24.94 5.56 -6.58
CA ALA A 89 25.54 5.76 -7.91
C ALA A 89 24.96 6.98 -8.66
N LYS A 90 23.64 7.21 -8.57
CA LYS A 90 22.99 8.36 -9.23
C LYS A 90 23.34 9.72 -8.60
N LYS A 91 23.71 9.75 -7.30
CA LYS A 91 24.09 10.98 -6.59
C LYS A 91 25.53 11.40 -6.90
N VAL A 92 26.43 10.43 -7.07
CA VAL A 92 27.84 10.68 -7.44
C VAL A 92 27.95 11.17 -8.89
N ALA A 93 27.22 10.56 -9.83
CA ALA A 93 27.19 10.98 -11.23
C ALA A 93 26.68 12.42 -11.43
N LYS A 94 25.63 12.85 -10.70
CA LYS A 94 25.10 14.22 -10.79
C LYS A 94 26.04 15.27 -10.19
N LYS A 95 26.84 14.92 -9.18
CA LYS A 95 27.79 15.85 -8.53
C LYS A 95 29.03 16.07 -9.39
N ALA A 96 29.47 15.06 -10.14
CA ALA A 96 30.58 15.18 -11.08
C ALA A 96 30.23 16.10 -12.27
N VAL A 97 29.06 15.92 -12.89
CA VAL A 97 28.61 16.74 -14.04
C VAL A 97 28.42 18.22 -13.67
N LYS A 98 27.91 18.51 -12.47
CA LYS A 98 27.73 19.91 -12.03
C LYS A 98 29.06 20.63 -11.75
N LYS A 99 30.13 19.90 -11.43
CA LYS A 99 31.46 20.47 -11.12
C LYS A 99 32.27 20.75 -12.40
N THR A 100 32.15 19.91 -13.44
CA THR A 100 32.77 20.15 -14.75
C THR A 100 32.10 21.29 -15.52
N VAL A 101 30.77 21.39 -15.49
CA VAL A 101 30.05 22.50 -16.16
C VAL A 101 30.39 23.85 -15.51
N LYS A 102 30.46 23.94 -14.18
CA LYS A 102 30.88 25.20 -13.51
C LYS A 102 32.33 25.60 -13.81
N LYS A 103 33.23 24.64 -14.01
CA LYS A 103 34.65 24.92 -14.32
C LYS A 103 34.83 25.35 -15.78
N ALA A 104 34.01 24.84 -16.70
CA ALA A 104 34.00 25.27 -18.10
C ALA A 104 33.46 26.71 -18.26
N VAL A 105 32.35 27.05 -17.62
CA VAL A 105 31.75 28.40 -17.71
C VAL A 105 32.67 29.48 -17.13
N LYS A 106 33.41 29.19 -16.06
CA LYS A 106 34.36 30.14 -15.47
C LYS A 106 35.63 30.35 -16.29
N LYS A 107 35.98 29.41 -17.19
CA LYS A 107 37.17 29.51 -18.06
C LYS A 107 36.87 30.32 -19.34
N VAL A 108 35.62 30.30 -19.81
CA VAL A 108 35.17 31.09 -20.98
C VAL A 108 34.96 32.56 -20.61
N ALA A 109 34.52 32.87 -19.39
CA ALA A 109 34.32 34.24 -18.92
C ALA A 109 35.61 35.03 -18.60
N LYS A 110 36.79 34.41 -18.66
CA LYS A 110 38.08 35.06 -18.34
C LYS A 110 38.97 35.27 -19.57
N LYS A 111 38.42 35.10 -20.78
CA LYS A 111 39.15 35.24 -22.05
C LYS A 111 38.46 36.19 -23.04
N LYS A 112 37.60 37.08 -22.53
CA LYS A 112 37.06 38.24 -23.23
C LYS A 112 37.42 39.49 -22.44
#